data_AF-A0A8C7YFL8-F1
#
_entry.id   AF-A0A8C7YFL8-F1
#
_cell.length_a   1.000
_cell.length_b   1.000
_cell.length_c   1.000
_cell.angle_alpha   90.00
_cell.angle_beta   90.00
_cell.angle_gamma   90.00
#
_symmetry.space_group_name_H-M   'P 1'
#
loop_
_entity.id
_entity.type
_entity.pdbx_description
1 polymer ?
#
loop_
_entity_poly.entity_id
_entity_poly.type
_entity_poly.pdbx_seq_one_letter_code
_entity_poly.pdbx_strand_id
1 'polypeptide(L)'
;MVRPGLQHQRGGGGHRSGSLPPLRGLRGSVRRPEAPPGAPLLRILQQRPSSEAFAGCWGAAGLMTLRFLSLFQYMVILFMVFVLQFSISCACLALNTEQQNQLLEVGWNKSENTQKDVEKTLNCCGFSSVNLNQTCPARCVSDSSCSSCASILQTYAGDVLHFVGGVGLFFSFTEILGVWLTHRYRNLKDPRTNPGAFL
;
A
#
# COMPACT_ATOMS: atom_id res chain seq x y z
N MET A 1 -28.93 -41.06 -15.67
CA MET A 1 -30.25 -40.41 -15.61
C MET A 1 -30.07 -39.01 -16.19
N VAL A 2 -30.17 -38.85 -17.52
CA VAL A 2 -31.39 -38.59 -18.30
C VAL A 2 -31.81 -37.12 -18.20
N ARG A 3 -31.50 -36.39 -19.28
CA ARG A 3 -32.16 -35.18 -19.73
C ARG A 3 -33.66 -35.45 -19.94
N PRO A 4 -34.53 -34.47 -19.70
CA PRO A 4 -35.76 -34.36 -20.47
C PRO A 4 -35.74 -33.09 -21.33
N GLY A 5 -36.16 -33.25 -22.58
CA GLY A 5 -36.63 -32.18 -23.46
C GLY A 5 -38.09 -32.44 -23.87
N LEU A 6 -38.61 -31.53 -24.71
CA LEU A 6 -39.93 -31.47 -25.40
C LEU A 6 -41.12 -31.00 -24.56
N GLN A 7 -42.12 -30.23 -25.03
CA GLN A 7 -42.59 -29.67 -26.32
C GLN A 7 -43.44 -28.41 -25.98
N HIS A 8 -43.47 -27.30 -26.73
CA HIS A 8 -44.08 -27.00 -28.05
C HIS A 8 -45.63 -27.02 -28.12
N GLN A 9 -46.23 -25.83 -28.30
CA GLN A 9 -47.27 -25.43 -29.29
C GLN A 9 -47.80 -24.03 -28.91
N ARG A 10 -47.70 -22.96 -29.71
CA ARG A 10 -48.23 -22.61 -31.07
C ARG A 10 -49.61 -21.93 -31.00
N GLY A 11 -49.69 -20.68 -31.48
CA GLY A 11 -50.91 -20.12 -32.08
C GLY A 11 -51.23 -18.65 -31.75
N GLY A 12 -51.40 -17.82 -32.79
CA GLY A 12 -52.28 -16.64 -32.75
C GLY A 12 -51.68 -15.31 -33.21
N GLY A 13 -51.82 -14.99 -34.51
CA GLY A 13 -51.47 -13.68 -35.07
C GLY A 13 -52.55 -12.61 -34.85
N GLY A 14 -52.16 -11.33 -34.99
CA GLY A 14 -53.09 -10.20 -34.94
C GLY A 14 -52.39 -8.87 -35.24
N HIS A 15 -52.57 -8.38 -36.47
CA HIS A 15 -52.18 -7.07 -36.98
C HIS A 15 -53.03 -5.97 -36.30
N ARG A 16 -52.42 -4.89 -35.77
CA ARG A 16 -53.11 -3.58 -35.68
C ARG A 16 -52.13 -2.40 -35.57
N SER A 17 -52.26 -1.53 -36.57
CA SER A 17 -51.79 -0.15 -36.65
C SER A 17 -52.40 0.71 -35.53
N GLY A 18 -51.67 1.71 -35.03
CA GLY A 18 -52.24 2.66 -34.05
C GLY A 18 -51.27 3.68 -33.44
N SER A 19 -51.10 4.79 -34.16
CA SER A 19 -50.96 6.19 -33.69
C SER A 19 -50.04 6.59 -32.52
N LEU A 20 -49.04 7.39 -32.87
CA LEU A 20 -48.28 8.31 -32.03
C LEU A 20 -49.17 9.45 -31.47
N PRO A 21 -49.09 9.80 -30.18
CA PRO A 21 -49.48 11.12 -29.69
C PRO A 21 -48.26 11.98 -29.28
N PRO A 22 -48.41 13.32 -29.19
CA PRO A 22 -47.34 14.29 -29.41
C PRO A 22 -46.52 14.62 -28.16
N LEU A 23 -45.24 14.93 -28.37
CA LEU A 23 -44.35 15.59 -27.41
C LEU A 23 -44.86 17.01 -27.11
N ARG A 24 -45.33 17.24 -25.88
CA ARG A 24 -45.65 18.57 -25.35
C ARG A 24 -44.79 18.83 -24.11
N GLY A 25 -44.01 19.91 -24.18
CA GLY A 25 -42.96 20.23 -23.22
C GLY A 25 -43.44 20.46 -21.80
N LEU A 26 -42.58 20.09 -20.86
CA LEU A 26 -42.58 20.58 -19.49
C LEU A 26 -41.20 21.16 -19.19
N ARG A 27 -41.11 22.47 -19.39
CA ARG A 27 -40.11 23.33 -18.75
C ARG A 27 -40.45 23.37 -17.25
N GLY A 28 -39.95 22.37 -16.51
CA GLY A 28 -40.01 22.34 -15.05
C GLY A 28 -38.78 23.04 -14.47
N SER A 29 -38.99 24.17 -13.80
CA SER A 29 -38.00 24.75 -12.89
C SER A 29 -37.70 23.74 -11.79
N VAL A 30 -36.52 23.12 -11.84
CA VAL A 30 -35.96 22.39 -10.70
C VAL A 30 -35.66 23.44 -9.62
N ARG A 31 -36.57 23.58 -8.65
CA ARG A 31 -36.23 24.21 -7.37
C ARG A 31 -35.10 23.39 -6.76
N ARG A 32 -33.94 24.02 -6.54
CA ARG A 32 -32.95 23.46 -5.63
C ARG A 32 -33.58 23.33 -4.24
N PRO A 33 -33.40 22.22 -3.53
CA PRO A 33 -33.69 22.18 -2.10
C PRO A 33 -32.72 23.12 -1.36
N GLU A 34 -33.30 23.92 -0.47
CA GLU A 34 -32.62 24.79 0.48
C GLU A 34 -31.89 23.90 1.51
N ALA A 35 -30.58 24.11 1.67
CA ALA A 35 -29.73 23.28 2.53
C ALA A 35 -29.88 23.68 4.01
N PRO A 36 -29.86 22.72 4.96
CA PRO A 36 -29.98 23.00 6.39
C PRO A 36 -28.74 23.70 6.97
N PRO A 37 -28.91 24.58 7.98
CA PRO A 37 -27.80 25.25 8.64
C PRO A 37 -27.17 24.30 9.67
N GLY A 38 -25.91 23.91 9.48
CA GLY A 38 -25.18 23.17 10.51
C GLY A 38 -24.18 22.11 10.06
N ALA A 39 -23.46 22.30 8.94
CA ALA A 39 -22.38 21.39 8.54
C ALA A 39 -20.98 22.00 8.76
N PRO A 40 -20.38 21.91 9.97
CA PRO A 40 -18.94 22.06 10.13
C PRO A 40 -18.16 20.84 9.60
N LEU A 41 -18.86 19.79 9.15
CA LEU A 41 -18.30 18.50 8.73
C LEU A 41 -17.68 18.50 7.32
N LEU A 42 -17.95 19.53 6.50
CA LEU A 42 -17.32 19.69 5.17
C LEU A 42 -15.99 20.47 5.22
N ARG A 43 -15.39 20.64 6.41
CA ARG A 43 -14.04 21.18 6.60
C ARG A 43 -13.03 20.10 7.02
N ILE A 44 -13.51 18.93 7.45
CA ILE A 44 -12.67 17.85 8.01
C ILE A 44 -12.24 16.85 6.93
N LEU A 45 -12.97 16.77 5.81
CA LEU A 45 -12.53 16.00 4.63
C LEU A 45 -11.49 16.75 3.77
N GLN A 46 -11.04 17.94 4.20
CA GLN A 46 -9.98 18.74 3.58
C GLN A 46 -8.76 18.91 4.51
N GLN A 47 -8.38 17.88 5.25
CA GLN A 47 -7.07 17.84 5.94
C GLN A 47 -6.31 16.57 5.55
N ARG A 48 -5.92 16.48 4.28
CA ARG A 48 -4.71 15.79 3.85
C ARG A 48 -3.55 16.78 4.01
N PRO A 49 -2.66 16.60 5.01
CA PRO A 49 -1.54 17.51 5.19
C PRO A 49 -0.47 17.25 4.11
N SER A 50 0.02 18.35 3.52
CA SER A 50 1.38 18.52 2.98
C SER A 50 1.88 17.66 1.79
N SER A 51 1.09 17.41 0.75
CA SER A 51 1.64 17.02 -0.57
C SER A 51 1.18 17.91 -1.74
N GLU A 52 0.11 18.68 -1.57
CA GLU A 52 -0.51 19.43 -2.69
C GLU A 52 0.09 20.84 -2.87
N ALA A 53 0.76 21.38 -1.85
CA ALA A 53 1.51 22.64 -1.98
C ALA A 53 2.82 22.47 -2.77
N PHE A 54 3.41 21.26 -2.78
CA PHE A 54 4.60 20.99 -3.60
C PHE A 54 4.28 20.85 -5.09
N ALA A 55 3.07 20.40 -5.44
CA ALA A 55 2.63 20.27 -6.82
C ALA A 55 2.17 21.61 -7.44
N GLY A 56 1.61 22.53 -6.64
CA GLY A 56 1.15 23.84 -7.10
C GLY A 56 2.27 24.79 -7.52
N CYS A 57 3.39 24.82 -6.80
CA CYS A 57 4.54 25.64 -7.17
C CYS A 57 5.33 25.09 -8.37
N TRP A 58 5.19 23.81 -8.70
CA TRP A 58 5.83 23.20 -9.87
C TRP A 58 5.00 23.37 -11.16
N GLY A 59 3.73 23.77 -11.04
CA GLY A 59 2.81 23.91 -12.18
C GLY A 59 2.92 25.24 -12.93
N ALA A 60 3.35 26.34 -12.28
CA ALA A 60 3.38 27.66 -12.92
C ALA A 60 4.56 27.87 -13.90
N ALA A 61 5.57 26.97 -13.88
CA ALA A 61 6.70 26.97 -14.82
C ALA A 61 6.62 25.85 -15.88
N GLY A 62 5.45 25.23 -16.03
CA GLY A 62 5.26 23.96 -16.74
C GLY A 62 4.94 24.02 -18.23
N LEU A 63 5.44 25.00 -19.02
CA LEU A 63 5.18 25.03 -20.47
C LEU A 63 6.43 25.04 -21.39
N MET A 64 7.67 25.05 -20.88
CA MET A 64 8.88 25.09 -21.75
C MET A 64 9.94 24.00 -21.48
N THR A 65 9.78 23.13 -20.47
CA THR A 65 10.85 22.17 -20.09
C THR A 65 10.37 20.76 -19.70
N LEU A 66 9.25 20.29 -20.27
CA LEU A 66 8.63 18.98 -19.98
C LEU A 66 9.48 17.72 -20.33
N ARG A 67 10.70 17.90 -20.86
CA ARG A 67 11.60 16.79 -21.28
C ARG A 67 12.85 16.64 -20.40
N PHE A 68 13.30 17.70 -19.71
CA PHE A 68 14.57 17.71 -18.95
C PHE A 68 14.34 17.50 -17.44
N LEU A 69 13.30 18.14 -16.90
CA LEU A 69 12.94 18.08 -15.48
C LEU A 69 12.48 16.67 -15.05
N SER A 70 11.80 15.93 -15.94
CA SER A 70 11.28 14.59 -15.66
C SER A 70 12.32 13.46 -15.74
N LEU A 71 13.60 13.75 -15.99
CA LEU A 71 14.66 12.75 -15.90
C LEU A 71 15.64 13.09 -14.79
N PHE A 72 15.95 14.37 -14.60
CA PHE A 72 16.85 14.82 -13.55
C PHE A 72 16.25 14.65 -12.14
N GLN A 73 14.96 14.99 -11.98
CA GLN A 73 14.26 14.82 -10.70
C GLN A 73 14.19 13.34 -10.29
N TYR A 74 14.04 12.43 -11.26
CA TYR A 74 13.95 10.99 -10.98
C TYR A 74 15.29 10.38 -10.59
N MET A 75 16.42 10.84 -11.17
CA MET A 75 17.76 10.38 -10.73
C MET A 75 18.04 10.76 -9.28
N VAL A 76 17.60 11.94 -8.83
CA VAL A 76 17.74 12.38 -7.42
C VAL A 76 16.80 11.61 -6.49
N ILE A 77 15.54 11.40 -6.90
CA ILE A 77 14.58 10.62 -6.08
C ILE A 77 15.04 9.17 -5.93
N LEU A 78 15.47 8.52 -7.01
CA LEU A 78 15.99 7.14 -6.96
C LEU A 78 17.21 7.04 -6.04
N PHE A 79 18.10 8.04 -6.06
CA PHE A 79 19.23 8.09 -5.15
C PHE A 79 18.80 8.25 -3.67
N MET A 80 17.79 9.07 -3.37
CA MET A 80 17.28 9.22 -2.00
C MET A 80 16.60 7.94 -1.50
N VAL A 81 15.83 7.27 -2.35
CA VAL A 81 15.21 5.97 -2.01
C VAL A 81 16.28 4.92 -1.74
N PHE A 82 17.34 4.87 -2.55
CA PHE A 82 18.50 4.00 -2.32
C PHE A 82 19.12 4.22 -0.93
N VAL A 83 19.39 5.47 -0.54
CA VAL A 83 19.99 5.78 0.77
C VAL A 83 19.07 5.35 1.91
N LEU A 84 17.77 5.63 1.83
CA LEU A 84 16.80 5.24 2.86
C LEU A 84 16.67 3.73 2.96
N GLN A 85 16.55 3.03 1.82
CA GLN A 85 16.37 1.60 1.79
C GLN A 85 17.62 0.86 2.26
N PHE A 86 18.80 1.30 1.85
CA PHE A 86 20.06 0.78 2.35
C PHE A 86 20.17 0.98 3.87
N SER A 87 19.80 2.16 4.37
CA SER A 87 19.83 2.47 5.81
C SER A 87 18.90 1.56 6.61
N ILE A 88 17.65 1.42 6.16
CA ILE A 88 16.65 0.56 6.83
C ILE A 88 17.10 -0.91 6.77
N SER A 89 17.61 -1.36 5.63
CA SER A 89 18.08 -2.74 5.47
C SER A 89 19.24 -3.06 6.40
N CYS A 90 20.23 -2.16 6.49
CA CYS A 90 21.34 -2.28 7.42
C CYS A 90 20.87 -2.24 8.89
N ALA A 91 19.93 -1.36 9.23
CA ALA A 91 19.36 -1.29 10.57
C ALA A 91 18.63 -2.59 10.94
N CYS A 92 17.84 -3.17 10.03
CA CYS A 92 17.14 -4.44 10.24
C CYS A 92 18.11 -5.62 10.42
N LEU A 93 19.25 -5.63 9.72
CA LEU A 93 20.25 -6.69 9.82
C LEU A 93 21.18 -6.56 11.04
N ALA A 94 21.38 -5.34 11.55
CA ALA A 94 22.28 -5.07 12.67
C ALA A 94 21.65 -5.29 14.05
N LEU A 95 20.33 -5.54 14.12
CA LEU A 95 19.62 -5.75 15.38
C LEU A 95 19.94 -7.11 15.99
N ASN A 96 20.48 -7.09 17.20
CA ASN A 96 20.77 -8.30 17.98
C ASN A 96 19.56 -8.72 18.84
N THR A 97 19.54 -9.97 19.29
CA THR A 97 18.49 -10.56 20.15
C THR A 97 18.26 -9.77 21.45
N GLU A 98 19.31 -9.21 22.05
CA GLU A 98 19.16 -8.40 23.27
C GLU A 98 18.44 -7.08 23.00
N GLN A 99 18.80 -6.38 21.91
CA GLN A 99 18.12 -5.13 21.53
C GLN A 99 16.66 -5.37 21.12
N GLN A 100 16.42 -6.50 20.46
CA GLN A 100 15.09 -6.96 20.13
C GLN A 100 14.28 -7.24 21.40
N ASN A 101 14.86 -7.90 22.42
CA ASN A 101 14.20 -8.17 23.68
C ASN A 101 13.75 -6.93 24.43
N GLN A 102 14.66 -5.95 24.57
CA GLN A 102 14.34 -4.67 25.21
C GLN A 102 13.18 -3.96 24.51
N LEU A 103 13.19 -3.94 23.16
CA LEU A 103 12.12 -3.31 22.39
C LEU A 103 10.78 -4.05 22.55
N LEU A 104 10.82 -5.38 22.55
CA LEU A 104 9.65 -6.21 22.74
C LEU A 104 9.09 -6.11 24.16
N GLU A 105 9.93 -5.97 25.18
CA GLU A 105 9.50 -5.80 26.57
C GLU A 105 8.81 -4.45 26.79
N VAL A 106 9.39 -3.37 26.26
CA VAL A 106 8.78 -2.03 26.27
C VAL A 106 7.46 -2.03 25.48
N GLY A 107 7.43 -2.70 24.33
CA GLY A 107 6.21 -2.87 23.53
C GLY A 107 5.14 -3.67 24.25
N TRP A 108 5.53 -4.75 24.93
CA TRP A 108 4.66 -5.61 25.72
C TRP A 108 3.98 -4.82 26.83
N ASN A 109 4.73 -4.02 27.59
CA ASN A 109 4.20 -3.26 28.72
C ASN A 109 3.30 -2.07 28.33
N LYS A 110 3.18 -1.76 27.03
CA LYS A 110 2.43 -0.59 26.56
C LYS A 110 0.92 -0.84 26.44
N SER A 111 0.48 -2.07 26.14
CA SER A 111 -0.95 -2.36 25.96
C SER A 111 -1.32 -3.83 26.20
N GLU A 112 -2.22 -4.06 27.16
CA GLU A 112 -2.76 -5.40 27.47
C GLU A 112 -3.58 -6.01 26.30
N ASN A 113 -4.24 -5.17 25.49
CA ASN A 113 -5.04 -5.65 24.35
C ASN A 113 -4.13 -6.28 23.28
N THR A 114 -2.99 -5.64 22.99
CA THR A 114 -2.00 -6.18 22.07
C THR A 114 -1.41 -7.50 22.59
N GLN A 115 -1.20 -7.62 23.90
CA GLN A 115 -0.74 -8.88 24.52
C GLN A 115 -1.73 -10.02 24.23
N LYS A 116 -3.02 -9.80 24.49
CA LYS A 116 -4.08 -10.82 24.25
C LYS A 116 -4.16 -11.25 22.79
N ASP A 117 -4.03 -10.31 21.86
CA ASP A 117 -4.04 -10.61 20.43
C ASP A 117 -2.81 -11.45 20.00
N VAL A 118 -1.64 -11.13 20.55
CA VAL A 118 -0.40 -11.88 20.32
C VAL A 118 -0.49 -13.28 20.91
N GLU A 119 -0.94 -13.42 22.15
CA GLU A 119 -1.11 -14.71 22.83
C GLU A 119 -2.08 -15.63 22.06
N LYS A 120 -3.18 -15.07 21.54
CA LYS A 120 -4.14 -15.81 20.72
C LYS A 120 -3.59 -16.20 19.35
N THR A 121 -2.80 -15.33 18.72
CA THR A 121 -2.26 -15.54 17.36
C THR A 121 -1.09 -16.52 17.36
N LEU A 122 -0.18 -16.38 18.33
CA LEU A 122 1.05 -17.18 18.44
C LEU A 122 0.89 -18.42 19.34
N ASN A 123 -0.26 -18.60 20.01
CA ASN A 123 -0.51 -19.68 20.98
C ASN A 123 0.60 -19.81 22.04
N CYS A 124 1.02 -18.67 22.59
CA CYS A 124 1.99 -18.55 23.66
C CYS A 124 1.36 -17.78 24.83
N CYS A 125 1.99 -17.79 26.00
CA CYS A 125 1.42 -17.15 27.17
C CYS A 125 2.48 -16.46 28.04
N GLY A 126 2.27 -15.19 28.36
CA GLY A 126 3.22 -14.38 29.11
C GLY A 126 4.50 -14.04 28.34
N PHE A 127 5.18 -12.95 28.74
CA PHE A 127 6.38 -12.47 28.07
C PHE A 127 7.60 -13.37 28.36
N SER A 128 8.15 -13.31 29.58
CA SER A 128 9.33 -14.08 29.99
C SER A 128 8.99 -15.36 30.75
N SER A 129 7.86 -15.39 31.46
CA SER A 129 7.39 -16.54 32.24
C SER A 129 5.92 -16.83 31.95
N VAL A 130 5.59 -18.12 31.91
CA VAL A 130 4.23 -18.61 31.67
C VAL A 130 3.50 -18.62 33.01
N ASN A 131 2.51 -17.75 33.19
CA ASN A 131 1.63 -17.76 34.35
C ASN A 131 0.23 -18.24 33.95
N LEU A 132 -0.04 -19.54 34.13
CA LEU A 132 -1.37 -20.12 33.87
C LEU A 132 -2.46 -19.64 34.83
N ASN A 133 -2.08 -18.96 35.92
CA ASN A 133 -3.02 -18.32 36.85
C ASN A 133 -3.53 -16.95 36.36
N GLN A 134 -2.93 -16.37 35.32
CA GLN A 134 -3.43 -15.16 34.66
C GLN A 134 -4.35 -15.49 33.48
N THR A 135 -5.24 -14.56 33.15
CA THR A 135 -6.25 -14.71 32.10
C THR A 135 -5.61 -14.69 30.71
N CYS A 136 -5.14 -15.85 30.26
CA CYS A 136 -4.49 -16.03 28.97
C CYS A 136 -5.49 -16.56 27.92
N PRO A 137 -5.76 -15.85 26.82
CA PRO A 137 -6.74 -16.25 25.80
C PRO A 137 -6.20 -17.28 24.79
N ALA A 138 -4.95 -17.74 24.96
CA ALA A 138 -4.29 -18.70 24.08
C ALA A 138 -4.90 -20.10 24.20
N ARG A 139 -4.92 -20.87 23.09
CA ARG A 139 -5.43 -22.26 23.10
C ARG A 139 -4.50 -23.23 23.83
N CYS A 140 -3.20 -22.91 23.94
CA CYS A 140 -2.23 -23.77 24.62
C CYS A 140 -2.52 -23.97 26.12
N VAL A 141 -3.38 -23.15 26.71
CA VAL A 141 -3.78 -23.25 28.12
C VAL A 141 -4.55 -24.54 28.40
N SER A 142 -5.34 -25.04 27.44
CA SER A 142 -6.11 -26.27 27.62
C SER A 142 -5.23 -27.52 27.74
N ASP A 143 -4.07 -27.51 27.08
CA ASP A 143 -3.12 -28.63 27.09
C ASP A 143 -2.01 -28.44 28.13
N SER A 144 -2.01 -27.32 28.88
CA SER A 144 -0.99 -26.96 29.88
C SER A 144 0.46 -26.98 29.36
N SER A 145 0.66 -26.94 28.04
CA SER A 145 1.95 -26.99 27.35
C SER A 145 2.30 -25.66 26.66
N CYS A 146 1.98 -24.52 27.27
CA CYS A 146 2.33 -23.21 26.72
C CYS A 146 3.83 -22.90 26.89
N SER A 147 4.42 -22.27 25.88
CA SER A 147 5.75 -21.64 25.96
C SER A 147 5.64 -20.12 26.16
N SER A 148 6.76 -19.49 26.51
CA SER A 148 6.86 -18.03 26.66
C SER A 148 6.81 -17.31 25.30
N CYS A 149 6.08 -16.20 25.22
CA CYS A 149 5.95 -15.43 23.99
C CYS A 149 7.24 -14.73 23.57
N ALA A 150 8.12 -14.36 24.51
CA ALA A 150 9.36 -13.66 24.18
C ALA A 150 10.23 -14.45 23.20
N SER A 151 10.41 -15.76 23.42
CA SER A 151 11.25 -16.60 22.56
C SER A 151 10.72 -16.70 21.13
N ILE A 152 9.42 -16.95 20.98
CA ILE A 152 8.76 -17.05 19.66
C ILE A 152 8.80 -15.70 18.94
N LEU A 153 8.52 -14.61 19.66
CA LEU A 153 8.47 -13.28 19.08
C LEU A 153 9.87 -12.80 18.66
N GLN A 154 10.91 -13.16 19.42
CA GLN A 154 12.30 -12.90 19.04
C GLN A 154 12.65 -13.61 17.74
N THR A 155 12.42 -14.92 17.65
CA THR A 155 12.73 -15.70 16.44
C THR A 155 11.97 -15.16 15.24
N TYR A 156 10.66 -14.92 15.38
CA TYR A 156 9.84 -14.39 14.30
C TYR A 156 10.31 -13.00 13.85
N ALA A 157 10.55 -12.09 14.80
CA ALA A 157 11.04 -10.75 14.49
C ALA A 157 12.43 -10.79 13.84
N GLY A 158 13.31 -11.67 14.30
CA GLY A 158 14.65 -11.87 13.74
C GLY A 158 14.58 -12.37 12.29
N ASP A 159 13.82 -13.42 12.04
CA ASP A 159 13.65 -14.01 10.70
C ASP A 159 13.07 -12.99 9.71
N VAL A 160 12.05 -12.25 10.13
CA VAL A 160 11.44 -11.21 9.30
C VAL A 160 12.41 -10.06 9.04
N LEU A 161 13.15 -9.59 10.05
CA LEU A 161 14.13 -8.52 9.88
C LEU A 161 15.29 -8.95 8.96
N HIS A 162 15.80 -10.16 9.11
CA HIS A 162 16.84 -10.70 8.23
C HIS A 162 16.33 -10.85 6.79
N PHE A 163 15.12 -11.35 6.60
CA PHE A 163 14.50 -11.47 5.29
C PHE A 163 14.28 -10.10 4.63
N VAL A 164 13.64 -9.16 5.34
CA VAL A 164 13.36 -7.81 4.83
C VAL A 164 14.65 -7.04 4.58
N GLY A 165 15.64 -7.14 5.47
CA GLY A 165 16.94 -6.52 5.28
C GLY A 165 17.70 -7.10 4.09
N GLY A 166 17.64 -8.43 3.88
CA GLY A 166 18.23 -9.08 2.71
C GLY A 166 17.56 -8.66 1.39
N VAL A 167 16.23 -8.70 1.33
CA VAL A 167 15.45 -8.24 0.17
C VAL A 167 15.72 -6.76 -0.12
N GLY A 168 15.78 -5.95 0.94
CA GLY A 168 16.05 -4.52 0.86
C GLY A 168 17.44 -4.23 0.27
N LEU A 169 18.48 -4.93 0.73
CA LEU A 169 19.84 -4.84 0.17
C LEU A 169 19.91 -5.26 -1.30
N PHE A 170 19.24 -6.35 -1.68
CA PHE A 170 19.21 -6.82 -3.07
C PHE A 170 18.60 -5.77 -4.02
N PHE A 171 17.51 -5.14 -3.59
CA PHE A 171 16.89 -4.09 -4.39
C PHE A 171 17.75 -2.82 -4.43
N SER A 172 18.38 -2.41 -3.32
CA SER A 172 19.34 -1.30 -3.34
C SER A 172 20.52 -1.55 -4.28
N PHE A 173 21.02 -2.79 -4.37
CA PHE A 173 22.05 -3.16 -5.37
C PHE A 173 21.53 -3.00 -6.80
N THR A 174 20.29 -3.41 -7.06
CA THR A 174 19.63 -3.27 -8.36
C THR A 174 19.40 -1.79 -8.73
N GLU A 175 19.12 -0.93 -7.75
CA GLU A 175 19.01 0.52 -7.96
C GLU A 175 20.35 1.16 -8.34
N ILE A 176 21.45 0.79 -7.68
CA ILE A 176 22.79 1.26 -8.07
C ILE A 176 23.09 0.87 -9.52
N LEU A 177 22.80 -0.38 -9.90
CA LEU A 177 22.96 -0.83 -11.28
C LEU A 177 22.06 -0.06 -12.24
N GLY A 178 20.82 0.24 -11.87
CA GLY A 178 19.89 1.05 -12.66
C GLY A 178 20.38 2.48 -12.91
N VAL A 179 20.91 3.14 -11.87
CA VAL A 179 21.51 4.48 -11.98
C VAL A 179 22.77 4.42 -12.85
N TRP A 180 23.64 3.44 -12.63
CA TRP A 180 24.86 3.25 -13.44
C TRP A 180 24.54 2.98 -14.92
N LEU A 181 23.59 2.09 -15.20
CA LEU A 181 23.11 1.79 -16.55
C LEU A 181 22.49 3.01 -17.21
N THR A 182 21.70 3.80 -16.48
CA THR A 182 21.09 5.01 -17.04
C THR A 182 22.13 6.09 -17.32
N HIS A 183 23.08 6.30 -16.40
CA HIS A 183 24.20 7.20 -16.60
C HIS A 183 25.04 6.78 -17.82
N ARG A 184 25.39 5.49 -17.91
CA ARG A 184 26.10 4.94 -19.06
C ARG A 184 25.27 5.05 -20.34
N TYR A 185 23.98 4.76 -20.32
CA TYR A 185 23.09 4.87 -21.48
C TYR A 185 23.02 6.30 -22.01
N ARG A 186 23.01 7.31 -21.13
CA ARG A 186 23.09 8.71 -21.55
C ARG A 186 24.46 9.06 -22.13
N ASN A 187 25.55 8.59 -21.53
CA ASN A 187 26.91 8.79 -22.03
C ASN A 187 27.17 8.05 -23.36
N LEU A 188 26.48 6.93 -23.64
CA LEU A 188 26.52 6.24 -24.93
C LEU A 188 25.66 6.93 -26.00
N LYS A 189 24.76 7.85 -25.63
CA LYS A 189 23.86 8.53 -26.57
C LYS A 189 24.47 9.78 -27.21
N ASP A 190 25.73 10.11 -26.88
CA ASP A 190 26.56 11.12 -27.56
C ASP A 190 27.48 10.57 -28.70
N PRO A 191 26.97 9.90 -29.76
CA PRO A 191 27.72 9.76 -31.02
C PRO A 191 27.19 10.64 -32.15
N ARG A 192 26.24 11.57 -31.90
CA ARG A 192 25.57 12.33 -32.97
C ARG A 192 25.96 13.81 -33.12
N THR A 193 26.98 14.30 -32.43
CA THR A 193 27.65 15.59 -32.76
C THR A 193 28.82 15.40 -33.73
N ASN A 194 28.84 14.30 -34.51
CA ASN A 194 29.57 14.24 -35.77
C ASN A 194 28.57 14.38 -36.94
N PRO A 195 28.30 15.61 -37.42
CA PRO A 195 27.53 15.83 -38.65
C PRO A 195 28.27 15.39 -39.93
N GLY A 196 29.40 14.69 -39.85
CA GLY A 196 30.26 14.33 -40.99
C GLY A 196 30.00 12.96 -41.65
N ALA A 197 28.86 12.31 -41.40
CA ALA A 197 28.56 10.97 -41.94
C ALA A 197 27.27 10.91 -42.78
N PHE A 198 26.90 12.02 -43.41
CA PHE A 198 26.05 11.99 -44.59
C PHE A 198 26.87 12.54 -45.76
N LEU A 199 27.13 11.64 -46.73
CA LEU A 199 27.71 11.91 -48.06
C LEU A 199 26.99 13.06 -48.76
#